data_AF-B4INA2-F1
#
_entry.id   AF-B4INA2-F1
#
_cell.length_a   1.000
_cell.length_b   1.000
_cell.length_c   1.000
_cell.angle_alpha   90.00
_cell.angle_beta   90.00
_cell.angle_gamma   90.00
#
_symmetry.space_group_name_H-M   'P 1'
#
loop_
_entity.id
_entity.type
_entity.pdbx_description
1 polymer ?
#
loop_
_entity_poly.entity_id
_entity_poly.type
_entity_poly.pdbx_seq_one_letter_code
_entity_poly.pdbx_strand_id
1 'polypeptide(L)'
;MADESITRMNLAAIKKIDPYAKEIVDSSSHVAFYTFNSSQNEWEKTDVEGAFFIYHRNAEPFHSIFINNRLNTTSFVEPING
;
A
#
# COMPACT_ATOMS: atom_id res chain seq x y z
N MET A 1 -6.78 21.26 1.98
CA MET A 1 -7.46 20.24 1.18
C MET A 1 -6.40 19.60 0.30
N ALA A 2 -6.25 18.27 0.31
CA ALA A 2 -5.33 17.61 -0.60
C ALA A 2 -5.76 17.90 -2.05
N ASP A 3 -4.81 18.14 -2.95
CA ASP A 3 -5.11 18.42 -4.35
C ASP A 3 -5.77 17.18 -5.00
N GLU A 4 -6.99 17.35 -5.49
CA GLU A 4 -7.73 16.29 -6.18
C GLU A 4 -6.93 15.67 -7.33
N SER A 5 -6.06 16.45 -7.99
CA SER A 5 -5.22 15.97 -9.07
C SER A 5 -4.26 14.87 -8.59
N ILE A 6 -3.67 15.04 -7.40
CA ILE A 6 -2.73 14.11 -6.77
C ILE A 6 -3.46 12.81 -6.40
N THR A 7 -4.64 12.92 -5.78
CA THR A 7 -5.43 11.75 -5.42
C THR A 7 -5.83 10.93 -6.64
N ARG A 8 -6.21 11.58 -7.75
CA ARG A 8 -6.53 10.89 -9.02
C ARG A 8 -5.30 10.19 -9.62
N MET A 9 -4.13 10.83 -9.59
CA MET A 9 -2.88 10.21 -10.07
C MET A 9 -2.49 9.00 -9.22
N ASN A 10 -2.58 9.10 -7.90
CA ASN A 10 -2.29 7.99 -6.99
C ASN A 10 -3.26 6.83 -7.22
N LEU A 11 -4.56 7.10 -7.35
CA LEU A 11 -5.55 6.05 -7.61
C LEU A 11 -5.32 5.38 -8.97
N ALA A 12 -4.92 6.14 -9.99
CA ALA A 12 -4.56 5.58 -11.29
C ALA A 12 -3.33 4.66 -11.20
N ALA A 13 -2.35 4.98 -10.35
CA ALA A 13 -1.20 4.12 -10.11
C ALA A 13 -1.62 2.81 -9.41
N ILE A 14 -2.47 2.89 -8.37
CA ILE A 14 -2.99 1.70 -7.68
C ILE A 14 -3.79 0.81 -8.65
N LYS A 15 -4.65 1.40 -9.50
CA LYS A 15 -5.46 0.68 -10.49
C LYS A 15 -4.64 -0.08 -11.54
N LYS A 16 -3.38 0.30 -11.79
CA LYS A 16 -2.48 -0.47 -12.67
C LYS A 16 -2.13 -1.84 -12.08
N ILE A 17 -2.13 -1.96 -10.75
CA ILE A 17 -1.81 -3.19 -10.03
C ILE A 17 -3.09 -3.92 -9.61
N ASP A 18 -4.11 -3.18 -9.15
CA ASP A 18 -5.38 -3.73 -8.71
C ASP A 18 -6.57 -3.02 -9.39
N PRO A 19 -7.13 -3.60 -10.47
CA PRO A 19 -8.24 -2.98 -11.22
C PRO A 19 -9.50 -2.73 -10.39
N TYR A 20 -9.69 -3.46 -9.28
CA TYR A 20 -10.85 -3.33 -8.41
C TYR A 20 -10.73 -2.16 -7.42
N ALA A 21 -9.57 -1.50 -7.32
CA ALA A 21 -9.38 -0.31 -6.50
C ALA A 21 -10.38 0.78 -6.91
N LYS A 22 -11.20 1.24 -5.96
CA LYS A 22 -12.27 2.21 -6.18
C LYS A 22 -11.88 3.60 -5.69
N GLU A 23 -11.40 3.69 -4.46
CA GLU A 23 -11.20 4.94 -3.74
C GLU A 23 -10.06 4.80 -2.72
N ILE A 24 -9.22 5.83 -2.61
CA ILE A 24 -8.20 5.92 -1.55
C ILE A 24 -8.90 6.44 -0.29
N VAL A 25 -8.83 5.65 0.78
CA VAL A 25 -9.38 6.00 2.10
C VAL A 25 -8.42 6.92 2.84
N ASP A 26 -7.14 6.57 2.85
CA ASP A 26 -6.10 7.37 3.48
C ASP A 26 -4.72 7.07 2.87
N SER A 27 -3.74 7.94 3.12
CA SER A 27 -2.37 7.81 2.61
C SER A 27 -1.33 8.35 3.58
N SER A 28 -0.15 7.73 3.59
CA SER A 28 1.05 8.24 4.25
C SER A 28 2.19 8.40 3.24
N SER A 29 2.92 9.50 3.36
CA SER A 29 4.02 9.84 2.44
C SER A 29 5.23 8.93 2.57
N HIS A 30 5.43 8.30 3.74
CA HIS A 30 6.55 7.41 4.02
C HIS A 30 6.21 6.37 5.09
N VAL A 31 6.43 5.10 4.75
CA VAL A 31 6.29 3.92 5.60
C VAL A 31 7.40 2.92 5.26
N ALA A 32 7.90 2.20 6.26
CA ALA A 32 8.82 1.08 6.10
C ALA A 32 8.19 -0.20 6.66
N PHE A 33 8.33 -1.30 5.93
CA PHE A 33 7.80 -2.60 6.33
C PHE A 33 8.86 -3.44 7.05
N TYR A 34 8.47 -4.06 8.16
CA TYR A 34 9.32 -4.89 9.00
C TYR A 34 8.67 -6.25 9.20
N THR A 35 9.49 -7.29 9.22
CA THR A 35 9.07 -8.65 9.54
C THR A 35 9.74 -9.09 10.83
N PHE A 36 9.01 -9.80 11.68
CA PHE A 36 9.56 -10.35 12.90
C PHE A 36 10.09 -11.77 12.65
N ASN A 37 11.37 -12.01 12.91
CA ASN A 37 11.98 -13.32 12.83
C ASN A 37 11.87 -14.02 14.20
N SER A 38 10.93 -14.96 14.32
CA SER A 38 10.70 -15.69 15.57
C SER A 38 11.84 -16.62 15.97
N SER A 39 12.68 -17.06 15.03
CA SER A 39 13.81 -17.95 15.33
C SER A 39 14.97 -17.22 16.01
N GLN A 40 15.17 -15.95 15.65
CA GLN A 40 16.18 -15.06 16.24
C GLN A 40 15.58 -14.16 17.32
N ASN A 41 14.24 -14.09 17.41
CA ASN A 41 13.50 -13.21 18.30
C ASN A 41 13.85 -11.72 18.08
N GLU A 42 13.99 -11.32 16.82
CA GLU A 42 14.42 -9.99 16.41
C GLU A 42 13.57 -9.46 15.24
N TRP A 43 13.54 -8.13 15.09
CA TRP A 43 12.88 -7.45 13.98
C TRP A 43 13.86 -7.23 12.83
N GLU A 44 13.45 -7.63 11.63
CA GLU A 44 14.22 -7.47 10.40
C GLU A 44 13.55 -6.42 9.51
N LYS A 45 14.35 -5.45 9.04
CA LYS A 45 13.89 -4.47 8.06
C LYS A 45 13.80 -5.13 6.69
N THR A 46 12.66 -5.00 6.01
CA THR A 46 12.49 -5.48 4.64
C THR A 46 13.02 -4.48 3.61
N ASP A 47 12.99 -4.87 2.33
CA ASP A 47 13.30 -3.99 1.20
C ASP A 47 12.07 -3.18 0.72
N VAL A 48 10.96 -3.19 1.48
CA VAL A 48 9.73 -2.46 1.16
C VAL A 48 9.66 -1.17 1.98
N GLU A 49 9.90 -0.04 1.32
CA GLU A 49 9.83 1.29 1.92
C GLU A 49 9.33 2.32 0.90
N GLY A 50 8.30 3.09 1.25
CA GLY A 50 7.72 4.04 0.31
C GLY A 50 6.41 4.67 0.74
N ALA A 51 5.62 5.10 -0.25
CA ALA A 51 4.32 5.71 0.00
C ALA A 51 3.26 4.63 0.27
N PHE A 52 2.47 4.81 1.32
CA PHE A 52 1.46 3.84 1.77
C PHE A 52 0.05 4.38 1.50
N PHE A 53 -0.84 3.49 1.07
CA PHE A 53 -2.22 3.80 0.73
C PHE A 53 -3.15 2.72 1.27
N ILE A 54 -4.24 3.15 1.91
CA ILE A 54 -5.38 2.30 2.23
C ILE A 54 -6.45 2.61 1.19
N TYR A 55 -7.05 1.58 0.60
CA TYR A 55 -8.05 1.78 -0.45
C TYR A 55 -9.21 0.79 -0.35
N HIS A 56 -10.38 1.26 -0.76
CA HIS A 56 -11.60 0.47 -0.87
C HIS A 56 -11.71 -0.15 -2.27
N ARG A 57 -12.23 -1.37 -2.35
CA ARG A 57 -12.37 -2.16 -3.59
C ARG A 57 -13.84 -2.38 -3.95
N ASN A 58 -14.13 -2.50 -5.24
CA ASN A 58 -15.48 -2.81 -5.75
C ASN A 58 -15.87 -4.30 -5.61
N ALA A 59 -14.98 -5.14 -5.07
CA ALA A 59 -15.17 -6.57 -4.89
C ALA A 59 -14.39 -7.04 -3.66
N GLU A 60 -14.72 -8.23 -3.15
CA GLU A 60 -13.96 -8.83 -2.05
C GLU A 60 -12.50 -9.13 -2.42
N PRO A 61 -11.56 -9.00 -1.45
CA PRO A 61 -11.69 -8.29 -0.18
C PRO A 61 -11.96 -6.79 -0.38
N PHE A 62 -12.89 -6.21 0.38
CA PHE A 62 -13.36 -4.82 0.19
C PHE A 62 -12.34 -3.75 0.61
N HIS A 63 -11.33 -4.12 1.39
CA HIS A 63 -10.28 -3.22 1.85
C HIS A 63 -8.92 -3.88 1.62
N SER A 64 -7.96 -3.09 1.18
CA SER A 64 -6.61 -3.55 0.91
C SER A 64 -5.63 -2.41 1.15
N ILE A 65 -4.39 -2.77 1.44
CA ILE A 65 -3.28 -1.83 1.57
C ILE A 65 -2.33 -1.96 0.37
N PHE A 66 -1.69 -0.84 0.05
CA PHE A 66 -0.72 -0.73 -1.03
C PHE A 66 0.49 0.08 -0.57
N ILE A 67 1.70 -0.44 -0.77
CA ILE A 67 2.95 0.30 -0.61
C ILE A 67 3.60 0.44 -1.98
N ASN A 68 3.74 1.68 -2.44
CA ASN A 68 4.55 1.98 -3.60
C ASN A 68 6.01 2.11 -3.19
N ASN A 69 6.79 1.04 -3.41
CA ASN A 69 8.18 0.97 -3.02
C ASN A 69 9.02 2.03 -3.76
N ARG A 70 9.91 2.70 -3.02
CA ARG A 70 10.87 3.68 -3.55
C ARG A 70 12.28 3.12 -3.64
N LEU A 71 12.58 2.02 -2.95
CA LEU A 71 13.88 1.35 -3.00
C LEU A 71 14.04 0.51 -4.28
N ASN A 72 12.94 -0.02 -4.79
CA ASN A 72 12.87 -0.77 -6.04
C ASN A 72 11.51 -0.54 -6.74
N THR A 73 11.32 -1.13 -7.92
CA THR A 73 10.10 -0.95 -8.73
C THR A 73 8.99 -1.95 -8.39
N THR A 74 9.09 -2.67 -7.26
CA THR A 74 8.13 -3.70 -6.86
C THR A 74 7.18 -3.14 -5.81
N SER A 75 5.93 -2.89 -6.20
CA SER A 75 4.88 -2.50 -5.25
C SER A 75 4.43 -3.69 -4.40
N PHE A 76 4.05 -3.41 -3.16
CA PHE A 76 3.50 -4.39 -2.23
C PHE A 76 1.99 -4.17 -2.08
N VAL A 77 1.21 -5.25 -2.13
CA VAL A 77 -0.25 -5.23 -1.98
C VAL A 77 -0.66 -6.33 -1.02
N GLU A 78 -1.48 -5.99 -0.04
CA GLU A 78 -1.99 -6.98 0.91
C GLU A 78 -3.46 -6.71 1.25
N PRO A 79 -4.34 -7.72 1.14
CA PRO A 79 -5.74 -7.59 1.52
C PRO A 79 -5.89 -7.51 3.05
N ILE A 80 -6.81 -6.66 3.52
CA ILE A 80 -7.14 -6.61 4.94
C ILE A 80 -8.23 -7.65 5.21
N ASN A 81 -7.83 -8.79 5.77
CA ASN A 81 -8.74 -9.83 6.25
C ASN A 81 -8.98 -9.62 7.75
N GLY A 82 -10.25 -9.58 8.16
CA GLY A 82 -10.66 -9.46 9.56
C GLY A 82 -10.78 -10.81 10.26
#